data_AF-A0A396ZVI7-F1
#
_entry.id   AF-A0A396ZVI7-F1
#
_cell.length_a   1.000
_cell.length_b   1.000
_cell.length_c   1.000
_cell.angle_alpha   90.00
_cell.angle_beta   90.00
_cell.angle_gamma   90.00
#
_symmetry.space_group_name_H-M   'P 1'
#
loop_
_entity.id
_entity.type
_entity.pdbx_description
1 polymer ?
#
loop_
_entity_poly.entity_id
_entity_poly.type
_entity_poly.pdbx_seq_one_letter_code
_entity_poly.pdbx_strand_id
1 'polypeptide(L)'
;MQANLGLLVRGLLLLAFVTTTASLTPPVLEKRPKNVPFGKVPGENRGKQPMEPVIYLEDPYYYVRDDNRSNTEILDHLKAENAYTKAALSHLDSLQDELYKELLSHVQETDQNVPYPHGDFVYYSGTEEGKAYRIHYRKPRHDDGAEEILLDVNKLAE
;
A
#
# COMPACT_ATOMS: atom_id res chain seq x y z
N MET A 1 -48.60 58.36 30.11
CA MET A 1 -48.92 58.78 28.73
C MET A 1 -47.77 58.34 27.84
N GLN A 2 -48.08 57.45 26.89
CA GLN A 2 -47.52 57.30 25.51
C GLN A 2 -46.01 57.48 25.27
N ALA A 3 -45.30 56.79 24.39
CA ALA A 3 -45.44 55.59 23.53
C ALA A 3 -44.19 55.65 22.61
N ASN A 4 -43.54 54.51 22.32
CA ASN A 4 -42.81 54.14 21.07
C ASN A 4 -41.71 55.11 20.52
N LEU A 5 -40.66 54.73 19.77
CA LEU A 5 -40.32 53.58 18.94
C LEU A 5 -38.82 53.70 18.55
N GLY A 6 -38.15 52.57 18.28
CA GLY A 6 -37.20 52.48 17.16
C GLY A 6 -35.70 52.61 17.48
N LEU A 7 -34.98 51.48 17.49
CA LEU A 7 -34.27 50.94 16.30
C LEU A 7 -33.19 49.95 16.78
N LEU A 8 -33.46 48.65 16.63
CA LEU A 8 -32.51 47.56 16.84
C LEU A 8 -31.65 47.40 15.58
N VAL A 9 -30.36 47.75 15.66
CA VAL A 9 -29.37 47.34 14.65
C VAL A 9 -28.59 46.16 15.22
N ARG A 10 -29.02 44.94 14.88
CA ARG A 10 -28.26 43.71 15.10
C ARG A 10 -27.15 43.63 14.04
N GLY A 11 -25.92 43.96 14.44
CA GLY A 11 -24.73 43.76 13.61
C GLY A 11 -24.46 42.27 13.42
N LEU A 12 -24.71 41.77 12.22
CA LEU A 12 -24.33 40.44 11.77
C LEU A 12 -22.84 40.49 11.40
N LEU A 13 -21.95 40.09 12.31
CA LEU A 13 -20.52 39.94 12.01
C LEU A 13 -20.35 38.65 11.20
N LEU A 14 -20.32 38.77 9.88
CA LEU A 14 -20.06 37.67 8.96
C LEU A 14 -18.57 37.34 9.03
N LEU A 15 -18.21 36.28 9.77
CA LEU A 15 -16.86 35.74 9.80
C LEU A 15 -16.61 35.05 8.46
N ALA A 16 -16.01 35.76 7.51
CA ALA A 16 -15.59 35.18 6.24
C ALA A 16 -14.44 34.19 6.52
N PHE A 17 -14.75 32.90 6.54
CA PHE A 17 -13.74 31.85 6.43
C PHE A 17 -13.14 31.94 5.04
N VAL A 18 -12.02 32.66 4.91
CA VAL A 18 -11.16 32.56 3.73
C VAL A 18 -10.55 31.16 3.79
N THR A 19 -11.17 30.20 3.10
CA THR A 19 -10.53 28.93 2.79
C THR A 19 -9.43 29.22 1.80
N THR A 20 -8.25 29.56 2.31
CA THR A 20 -7.02 29.57 1.50
C THR A 20 -6.75 28.12 1.16
N THR A 21 -7.11 27.72 -0.06
CA THR A 21 -6.64 26.45 -0.63
C THR A 21 -5.15 26.59 -0.86
N ALA A 22 -4.35 26.17 0.12
CA ALA A 22 -2.92 26.00 -0.08
C ALA A 22 -2.74 25.00 -1.23
N SER A 23 -2.14 25.46 -2.33
CA SER A 23 -1.82 24.59 -3.46
C SER A 23 -0.81 23.54 -2.99
N LEU A 24 -1.23 22.28 -3.00
CA LEU A 24 -0.39 21.17 -2.58
C LEU A 24 0.74 21.00 -3.61
N THR A 25 1.98 21.25 -3.18
CA THR A 25 3.16 21.15 -4.06
C THR A 25 3.77 19.76 -3.96
N PRO A 26 3.98 19.05 -5.08
CA PRO A 26 4.63 17.74 -5.06
C PRO A 26 6.11 17.89 -4.68
N PRO A 27 6.69 16.95 -3.91
CA PRO A 27 8.12 16.93 -3.70
C PRO A 27 8.83 16.59 -5.01
N VAL A 28 9.96 17.22 -5.29
CA VAL A 28 10.73 17.01 -6.53
C VAL A 28 12.17 16.69 -6.17
N LEU A 29 12.71 15.62 -6.77
CA LEU A 29 14.10 15.24 -6.60
C LEU A 29 15.05 16.15 -7.38
N GLU A 30 16.25 16.33 -6.84
CA GLU A 30 17.34 16.97 -7.56
C GLU A 30 17.81 16.08 -8.71
N LYS A 31 18.12 16.69 -9.86
CA LYS A 31 18.69 15.99 -11.00
C LYS A 31 20.20 15.86 -10.82
N ARG A 32 20.72 14.64 -10.92
CA ARG A 32 22.16 14.34 -10.84
C ARG A 32 22.59 13.63 -12.13
N PRO A 33 23.36 14.29 -13.01
CA PRO A 33 23.67 13.73 -14.33
C PRO A 33 24.40 12.39 -14.20
N LYS A 34 23.84 11.35 -14.82
CA LYS A 34 24.42 10.01 -14.87
C LYS A 34 24.13 9.37 -16.22
N ASN A 35 25.20 9.02 -16.93
CA ASN A 35 25.09 8.27 -18.19
C ASN A 35 25.06 6.76 -17.90
N VAL A 36 24.04 6.08 -18.40
CA VAL A 36 23.84 4.64 -18.29
C VAL A 36 24.23 3.97 -19.62
N PRO A 37 25.13 2.98 -19.60
CA PRO A 37 25.57 2.29 -20.82
C PRO A 37 24.61 1.17 -21.25
N PHE A 38 24.30 1.13 -22.54
CA PHE A 38 23.52 0.11 -23.24
C PHE A 38 24.36 -0.51 -24.36
N GLY A 39 24.53 -1.83 -24.33
CA GLY A 39 25.37 -2.57 -25.27
C GLY A 39 26.44 -3.38 -24.57
N LYS A 40 27.57 -3.61 -25.24
CA LYS A 40 28.67 -4.43 -24.73
C LYS A 40 29.51 -3.70 -23.68
N VAL A 41 29.11 -3.82 -22.41
CA VAL A 41 29.84 -3.26 -21.26
C VAL A 41 30.95 -4.22 -20.81
N PRO A 42 32.23 -3.78 -20.76
CA PRO A 42 33.33 -4.62 -20.32
C PRO A 42 33.10 -5.14 -18.89
N GLY A 43 33.27 -6.45 -18.68
CA GLY A 43 33.13 -7.08 -17.36
C GLY A 43 31.70 -7.46 -16.96
N GLU A 44 30.69 -7.12 -17.77
CA GLU A 44 29.29 -7.45 -17.50
C GLU A 44 28.70 -8.40 -18.55
N ASN A 45 27.92 -9.39 -18.11
CA ASN A 45 27.16 -10.24 -19.04
C ASN A 45 25.88 -9.51 -19.48
N ARG A 46 25.94 -8.89 -20.66
CA ARG A 46 24.81 -8.17 -21.30
C ARG A 46 24.08 -9.01 -22.36
N GLY A 47 24.17 -10.34 -22.28
CA GLY A 47 23.57 -11.29 -23.22
C GLY A 47 24.50 -11.74 -24.35
N LYS A 48 23.99 -12.59 -25.25
CA LYS A 48 24.79 -13.26 -26.30
C LYS A 48 25.20 -12.34 -27.46
N GLN A 49 24.38 -11.35 -27.80
CA GLN A 49 24.59 -10.40 -28.91
C GLN A 49 24.25 -8.98 -28.45
N PRO A 50 25.08 -8.35 -27.61
CA PRO A 50 24.85 -6.98 -27.17
C PRO A 50 25.11 -5.99 -28.32
N MET A 51 24.50 -4.80 -28.23
CA MET A 51 24.74 -3.71 -29.18
C MET A 51 26.19 -3.22 -29.16
N GLU A 52 26.74 -2.93 -30.33
CA GLU A 52 28.07 -2.35 -30.55
C GLU A 52 27.96 -1.24 -31.62
N PRO A 53 28.38 0.01 -31.37
CA PRO A 53 29.05 0.51 -30.16
C PRO A 53 28.08 0.69 -28.97
N VAL A 54 28.64 0.87 -27.77
CA VAL A 54 27.86 1.18 -26.55
C VAL A 54 27.18 2.53 -26.71
N ILE A 55 25.88 2.58 -26.45
CA ILE A 55 25.05 3.79 -26.42
C ILE A 55 24.92 4.24 -24.98
N TYR A 56 25.00 5.54 -24.73
CA TYR A 56 24.79 6.13 -23.41
C TYR A 56 23.50 6.93 -23.39
N LEU A 57 22.65 6.66 -22.40
CA LEU A 57 21.45 7.47 -22.12
C LEU A 57 21.62 8.13 -20.76
N GLU A 58 21.26 9.41 -20.69
CA GLU A 58 21.28 10.15 -19.43
C GLU A 58 20.05 9.80 -18.59
N ASP A 59 20.28 9.38 -17.35
CA ASP A 59 19.26 9.19 -16.32
C ASP A 59 19.62 10.05 -15.10
N PRO A 60 19.00 11.24 -14.95
CA PRO A 60 19.32 12.15 -13.86
C PRO A 60 18.85 11.67 -12.48
N TYR A 61 18.05 10.59 -12.40
CA TYR A 61 17.52 10.04 -11.15
C TYR A 61 18.10 8.66 -10.82
N TYR A 62 19.12 8.22 -11.55
CA TYR A 62 19.77 6.92 -11.32
C TYR A 62 20.23 6.71 -9.86
N TYR A 63 20.64 7.80 -9.19
CA TYR A 63 21.10 7.76 -7.80
C TYR A 63 20.01 7.39 -6.78
N VAL A 64 18.73 7.50 -7.15
CA VAL A 64 17.59 7.15 -6.28
C VAL A 64 17.52 5.64 -6.03
N ARG A 65 18.16 4.84 -6.89
CA ARG A 65 18.35 3.43 -6.64
C ARG A 65 19.42 3.22 -5.57
N ASP A 66 18.98 2.80 -4.39
CA ASP A 66 19.84 2.30 -3.31
C ASP A 66 19.59 0.80 -3.09
N ASP A 67 20.58 -0.03 -3.42
CA ASP A 67 20.48 -1.48 -3.24
C ASP A 67 20.46 -1.89 -1.75
N ASN A 68 20.91 -1.04 -0.83
CA ASN A 68 20.86 -1.30 0.62
C ASN A 68 19.58 -0.75 1.29
N ARG A 69 18.80 0.09 0.58
CA ARG A 69 17.54 0.69 1.07
C ARG A 69 17.72 1.43 2.41
N SER A 70 18.82 2.16 2.56
CA SER A 70 19.26 2.81 3.80
C SER A 70 19.61 4.29 3.63
N ASN A 71 19.72 4.78 2.40
CA ASN A 71 20.05 6.17 2.12
C ASN A 71 18.92 7.11 2.62
N THR A 72 19.26 7.94 3.60
CA THR A 72 18.32 8.85 4.27
C THR A 72 17.72 9.89 3.32
N GLU A 73 18.49 10.39 2.35
CA GLU A 73 18.00 11.36 1.36
C GLU A 73 16.82 10.78 0.56
N ILE A 74 16.98 9.54 0.09
CA ILE A 74 15.95 8.84 -0.67
C ILE A 74 14.75 8.52 0.22
N LEU A 75 14.99 8.02 1.43
CA LEU A 75 13.91 7.68 2.37
C LEU A 75 13.09 8.91 2.76
N ASP A 76 13.71 10.07 2.94
CA ASP A 76 13.01 11.30 3.28
C ASP A 76 12.19 11.83 2.10
N HIS A 77 12.70 11.70 0.87
CA HIS A 77 11.90 11.98 -0.32
C HIS A 77 10.67 11.05 -0.43
N LEU A 78 10.84 9.74 -0.20
CA LEU A 78 9.72 8.79 -0.21
C LEU A 78 8.67 9.09 0.87
N LYS A 79 9.08 9.55 2.06
CA LYS A 79 8.15 10.01 3.10
C LYS A 79 7.39 11.26 2.66
N ALA A 80 8.08 12.21 2.00
CA ALA A 80 7.44 13.40 1.46
C ALA A 80 6.40 13.05 0.38
N GLU A 81 6.71 12.08 -0.50
CA GLU A 81 5.77 11.57 -1.51
C GLU A 81 4.54 10.88 -0.89
N ASN A 82 4.74 10.09 0.17
CA ASN A 82 3.64 9.48 0.92
C ASN A 82 2.74 10.55 1.58
N ALA A 83 3.34 11.61 2.14
CA ALA A 83 2.60 12.72 2.73
C ALA A 83 1.81 13.51 1.67
N TYR A 84 2.44 13.79 0.52
CA TYR A 84 1.78 14.43 -0.62
C TYR A 84 0.60 13.59 -1.11
N THR A 85 0.80 12.29 -1.30
CA THR A 85 -0.25 11.36 -1.76
C THR A 85 -1.43 11.33 -0.78
N LYS A 86 -1.15 11.23 0.53
CA LYS A 86 -2.19 11.29 1.56
C LYS A 86 -2.97 12.60 1.52
N ALA A 87 -2.29 13.74 1.37
CA ALA A 87 -2.96 15.04 1.27
C ALA A 87 -3.74 15.22 -0.04
N ALA A 88 -3.19 14.73 -1.17
CA ALA A 88 -3.83 14.83 -2.47
C ALA A 88 -5.10 13.98 -2.54
N LEU A 89 -5.09 12.80 -1.90
CA LEU A 89 -6.20 11.85 -1.93
C LEU A 89 -7.17 11.98 -0.74
N SER A 90 -6.93 12.87 0.23
CA SER A 90 -7.76 12.96 1.45
C SER A 90 -9.24 13.24 1.19
N HIS A 91 -9.58 13.84 0.05
CA HIS A 91 -10.96 14.08 -0.36
C HIS A 91 -11.71 12.79 -0.74
N LEU A 92 -11.00 11.68 -0.93
CA LEU A 92 -11.53 10.36 -1.26
C LEU A 92 -11.60 9.42 -0.05
N ASP A 93 -11.16 9.85 1.14
CA ASP A 93 -11.08 8.97 2.32
C ASP A 93 -12.43 8.28 2.63
N SER A 94 -13.55 9.01 2.54
CA SER A 94 -14.88 8.42 2.75
C SER A 94 -15.26 7.38 1.69
N LEU A 95 -14.91 7.61 0.42
CA LEU A 95 -15.15 6.65 -0.65
C LEU A 95 -14.26 5.41 -0.49
N GLN A 96 -13.00 5.60 -0.08
CA GLN A 96 -12.09 4.50 0.21
C GLN A 96 -12.62 3.61 1.35
N ASP A 97 -13.15 4.22 2.42
CA ASP A 97 -13.77 3.49 3.54
C ASP A 97 -15.02 2.72 3.12
N GLU A 98 -15.85 3.29 2.25
CA GLU A 98 -17.03 2.62 1.70
C GLU A 98 -16.63 1.40 0.87
N LEU A 99 -15.72 1.58 -0.08
CA LEU A 99 -15.21 0.49 -0.92
C LEU A 99 -14.51 -0.59 -0.10
N TYR A 100 -13.76 -0.22 0.94
CA TYR A 100 -13.13 -1.18 1.84
C TYR A 100 -14.17 -2.07 2.54
N LYS A 101 -15.23 -1.49 3.09
CA LYS A 101 -16.32 -2.24 3.74
C LYS A 101 -17.08 -3.11 2.75
N GLU A 102 -17.35 -2.59 1.55
CA GLU A 102 -17.97 -3.35 0.47
C GLU A 102 -17.12 -4.57 0.13
N LEU A 103 -15.83 -4.39 -0.17
CA LEU A 103 -14.92 -5.49 -0.48
C LEU A 103 -14.85 -6.51 0.65
N LEU A 104 -14.73 -6.06 1.90
CA LEU A 104 -14.71 -6.94 3.05
C LEU A 104 -16.01 -7.75 3.19
N SER A 105 -17.18 -7.13 2.91
CA SER A 105 -18.47 -7.84 2.97
C SER A 105 -18.61 -8.97 1.94
N HIS A 106 -17.78 -8.97 0.88
CA HIS A 106 -17.72 -10.02 -0.13
C HIS A 106 -16.66 -11.08 0.17
N VAL A 107 -15.85 -10.88 1.21
CA VAL A 107 -14.85 -11.86 1.66
C VAL A 107 -15.45 -12.70 2.79
N GLN A 108 -15.47 -14.02 2.61
CA GLN A 108 -15.80 -14.94 3.69
C GLN A 108 -14.57 -15.09 4.59
N GLU A 109 -14.57 -14.43 5.75
CA GLU A 109 -13.43 -14.45 6.66
C GLU A 109 -13.19 -15.85 7.25
N THR A 110 -14.25 -16.57 7.59
CA THR A 110 -14.18 -17.98 7.98
C THR A 110 -14.54 -18.84 6.78
N ASP A 111 -13.53 -19.47 6.19
CA ASP A 111 -13.69 -20.37 5.06
C ASP A 111 -12.76 -21.57 5.20
N GLN A 112 -13.14 -22.69 4.61
CA GLN A 112 -12.34 -23.91 4.53
C GLN A 112 -12.22 -24.35 3.08
N ASN A 113 -10.99 -24.55 2.63
CA ASN A 113 -10.74 -25.15 1.32
C ASN A 113 -11.28 -26.58 1.26
N VAL A 114 -11.65 -26.98 0.04
CA VAL A 114 -12.03 -28.35 -0.27
C VAL A 114 -10.93 -29.32 0.17
N PRO A 115 -11.24 -30.30 1.05
CA PRO A 115 -10.25 -31.27 1.51
C PRO A 115 -9.78 -32.19 0.39
N TYR A 116 -8.48 -32.48 0.36
CA TYR A 116 -7.90 -33.40 -0.61
C TYR A 116 -7.16 -34.55 0.08
N PRO A 117 -7.31 -35.80 -0.40
CA PRO A 117 -6.60 -36.94 0.17
C PRO A 117 -5.14 -36.97 -0.29
N HIS A 118 -4.22 -37.26 0.63
CA HIS A 118 -2.82 -37.53 0.32
C HIS A 118 -2.24 -38.55 1.31
N GLY A 119 -1.92 -39.76 0.82
CA GLY A 119 -1.53 -40.88 1.66
C GLY A 119 -2.66 -41.30 2.62
N ASP A 120 -2.29 -41.53 3.88
CA ASP A 120 -3.21 -41.94 4.96
C ASP A 120 -4.01 -40.77 5.56
N PHE A 121 -3.84 -39.55 5.05
CA PHE A 121 -4.46 -38.33 5.57
C PHE A 121 -5.27 -37.59 4.50
N VAL A 122 -6.19 -36.76 4.98
CA VAL A 122 -6.90 -35.73 4.21
C VAL A 122 -6.44 -34.37 4.72
N TYR A 123 -6.04 -33.51 3.79
CA TYR A 123 -5.50 -32.17 4.09
C TYR A 123 -6.48 -31.10 3.65
N TYR A 124 -6.53 -30.02 4.43
CA TYR A 124 -7.28 -28.81 4.09
C TYR A 124 -6.65 -27.62 4.81
N SER A 125 -7.09 -26.43 4.46
CA SER A 125 -6.69 -25.22 5.14
C SER A 125 -7.86 -24.27 5.21
N GLY A 126 -7.96 -23.52 6.30
CA GLY A 126 -9.00 -22.54 6.49
C GLY A 126 -8.46 -21.22 6.98
N THR A 127 -9.31 -20.22 6.93
CA THR A 127 -9.13 -18.93 7.63
C THR A 127 -10.17 -18.85 8.74
N GLU A 128 -9.86 -18.08 9.77
CA GLU A 128 -10.78 -17.77 10.87
C GLU A 128 -11.01 -16.26 10.90
N GLU A 129 -12.19 -15.85 11.35
CA GLU A 129 -12.53 -14.43 11.50
C GLU A 129 -11.47 -13.69 12.34
N GLY A 130 -11.03 -12.53 11.84
CA GLY A 130 -10.01 -11.73 12.50
C GLY A 130 -8.57 -12.31 12.47
N LYS A 131 -8.33 -13.44 11.78
CA LYS A 131 -6.98 -13.97 11.54
C LYS A 131 -6.47 -13.58 10.15
N ALA A 132 -5.25 -13.05 10.09
CA ALA A 132 -4.66 -12.60 8.83
C ALA A 132 -4.16 -13.76 7.96
N TYR A 133 -3.88 -14.92 8.55
CA TYR A 133 -3.26 -16.05 7.87
C TYR A 133 -4.06 -17.34 8.00
N ARG A 134 -3.83 -18.24 7.05
CA ARG A 134 -4.46 -19.56 6.99
C ARG A 134 -3.89 -20.49 8.07
N ILE A 135 -4.71 -21.43 8.49
CA ILE A 135 -4.32 -22.56 9.32
C ILE A 135 -4.42 -23.82 8.45
N HIS A 136 -3.37 -24.64 8.50
CA HIS A 136 -3.29 -25.91 7.78
C HIS A 136 -3.64 -27.05 8.71
N TYR A 137 -4.57 -27.89 8.27
CA TYR A 137 -5.12 -29.02 9.02
C TYR A 137 -4.87 -30.32 8.28
N ARG A 138 -4.85 -31.42 9.04
CA ARG A 138 -4.97 -32.77 8.49
C ARG A 138 -5.85 -33.64 9.38
N LYS A 139 -6.46 -34.66 8.80
CA LYS A 139 -7.17 -35.72 9.53
C LYS A 139 -6.91 -37.09 8.91
N PRO A 140 -6.96 -38.20 9.67
CA PRO A 140 -6.87 -39.54 9.10
C PRO A 140 -7.93 -39.76 8.03
N ARG A 141 -7.57 -40.48 6.96
CA ARG A 141 -8.46 -40.71 5.81
C ARG A 141 -9.42 -41.88 6.01
N HIS A 142 -8.97 -42.91 6.71
CA HIS A 142 -9.65 -44.21 6.78
C HIS A 142 -10.41 -44.44 8.08
N ASP A 143 -10.16 -43.61 9.09
CA ASP A 143 -10.79 -43.67 10.40
C ASP A 143 -11.36 -42.28 10.76
N ASP A 144 -12.35 -42.22 11.65
CA ASP A 144 -12.90 -40.97 12.20
C ASP A 144 -11.96 -40.34 13.27
N GLY A 145 -10.66 -40.38 13.01
CA GLY A 145 -9.65 -39.78 13.88
C GLY A 145 -9.78 -38.26 13.95
N ALA A 146 -9.34 -37.69 15.07
CA ALA A 146 -9.43 -36.26 15.31
C ALA A 146 -8.63 -35.43 14.27
N GLU A 147 -9.14 -34.24 14.00
CA GLU A 147 -8.41 -33.20 13.25
C GLU A 147 -7.15 -32.77 14.01
N GLU A 148 -6.06 -32.59 13.28
CA GLU A 148 -4.78 -32.10 13.79
C GLU A 148 -4.39 -30.81 13.04
N ILE A 149 -4.00 -29.78 13.79
CA ILE A 149 -3.39 -28.58 13.23
C ILE A 149 -1.95 -28.92 12.83
N LEU A 150 -1.69 -28.93 11.53
CA LEU A 150 -0.35 -29.15 10.98
C LEU A 150 0.51 -27.89 11.10
N LEU A 151 -0.06 -26.74 10.76
CA LEU A 151 0.64 -25.46 10.83
C LEU A 151 -0.34 -24.31 10.99
N ASP A 152 -0.17 -23.53 12.04
CA ASP A 152 -0.83 -22.24 12.21
C ASP A 152 0.12 -21.13 11.78
N VAL A 153 -0.16 -20.50 10.64
CA VAL A 153 0.68 -19.44 10.09
C VAL A 153 0.56 -18.16 10.91
N ASN A 154 -0.53 -17.96 11.65
CA ASN A 154 -0.68 -16.80 12.53
C ASN A 154 0.33 -16.87 13.67
N LYS A 155 0.55 -18.04 14.26
CA LYS A 155 1.59 -18.25 15.29
C LYS A 155 3.01 -18.10 14.78
N LEU A 156 3.26 -18.36 13.50
CA LEU A 156 4.57 -18.13 12.89
C LEU A 156 4.85 -16.65 12.58
N ALA A 157 3.79 -15.86 12.43
CA ALA A 157 3.86 -14.45 12.09
C ALA A 157 3.90 -13.53 13.32
N GLU A 158 3.71 -14.08 14.52
CA GLU A 158 3.93 -13.40 15.81
C GLU A 158 5.42 -13.20 16.11
#